data_AF-A0A7X0VE58-F1
#
_entry.id   AF-A0A7X0VE58-F1
#
_cell.length_a   1.000
_cell.length_b   1.000
_cell.length_c   1.000
_cell.angle_alpha   90.00
_cell.angle_beta   90.00
_cell.angle_gamma   90.00
#
_symmetry.space_group_name_H-M   'P 1'
#
loop_
_entity.id
_entity.type
_entity.pdbx_description
1 polymer ?
#
loop_
_entity_poly.entity_id
_entity_poly.type
_entity_poly.pdbx_seq_one_letter_code
_entity_poly.pdbx_strand_id
1 'polypeptide(L)'
;MLERYAEERAITDNKIAFNRVKFAMAQGYAYRGQPIIVSEFGGIAFQTEPGWGYGKQVAGEEAFIERFDRITQAIKRTPYICGYCYTQITDVQQEMNGLLTADRVPKIPLERIREINLG
;
A
#
# COMPACT_ATOMS: atom_id res chain seq x y z
N MET A 1 3.57 -5.38 12.09
CA MET A 1 3.60 -4.16 11.24
C MET A 1 3.06 -2.96 12.00
N LEU A 2 1.90 -3.10 12.67
CA LEU A 2 1.25 -2.00 13.40
C LEU A 2 2.10 -1.39 14.52
N GLU A 3 2.87 -2.18 15.28
CA GLU A 3 3.63 -1.64 16.43
C GLU A 3 4.58 -0.48 16.11
N ARG A 4 5.29 -0.53 14.98
CA ARG A 4 6.20 0.55 14.56
C ARG A 4 5.45 1.85 14.25
N TYR A 5 4.24 1.72 13.71
CA TYR A 5 3.39 2.82 13.27
C TYR A 5 2.25 3.07 14.27
N ALA A 6 2.36 2.57 15.51
CA ALA A 6 1.31 2.75 16.51
C ALA A 6 1.28 4.19 17.03
N GLU A 7 2.45 4.83 17.14
CA GLU A 7 2.58 6.20 17.62
C GLU A 7 2.75 7.19 16.46
N GLU A 8 1.72 7.98 16.17
CA GLU A 8 1.74 9.07 15.18
C GLU A 8 2.96 9.98 15.37
N ARG A 9 3.19 10.41 16.62
CA ARG A 9 4.26 11.33 17.00
C ARG A 9 5.65 10.76 16.82
N ALA A 10 5.82 9.43 16.81
CA ALA A 10 7.11 8.84 16.49
C ALA A 10 7.50 9.10 15.02
N ILE A 11 6.50 9.16 14.14
CA ILE A 11 6.68 9.45 12.70
C ILE A 11 6.73 10.96 12.45
N THR A 12 5.72 11.70 12.91
CA THR A 12 5.51 13.12 12.55
C THR A 12 6.52 14.06 13.17
N ASP A 13 7.07 13.70 14.32
CA ASP A 13 8.11 14.47 15.02
C ASP A 13 9.52 13.98 14.65
N ASN A 14 9.64 13.15 13.61
CA ASN A 14 10.91 12.60 13.13
C ASN A 14 11.73 11.81 14.19
N LYS A 15 11.08 11.14 15.16
CA LYS A 15 11.79 10.28 16.12
C LYS A 15 12.32 9.01 15.44
N ILE A 16 11.57 8.48 14.47
CA ILE A 16 11.99 7.37 13.62
C ILE A 16 11.70 7.66 12.14
N ALA A 17 12.52 7.13 11.25
CA ALA A 17 12.25 7.15 9.82
C ALA A 17 11.12 6.18 9.47
N PHE A 18 10.02 6.67 8.88
CA PHE A 18 8.85 5.84 8.56
C PHE A 18 9.21 4.71 7.59
N ASN A 19 10.03 4.99 6.58
CA ASN A 19 10.52 4.03 5.59
C ASN A 19 11.92 3.46 5.92
N ARG A 20 12.39 3.63 7.17
CA ARG A 20 13.73 3.25 7.67
C ARG A 20 14.91 4.03 7.08
N VAL A 21 14.68 4.98 6.18
CA VAL A 21 15.75 5.74 5.51
C VAL A 21 15.58 7.26 5.65
N LYS A 22 14.34 7.75 5.49
CA LYS A 22 13.99 9.17 5.50
C LYS A 22 12.93 9.46 6.56
N PHE A 23 13.06 10.63 7.15
CA PHE A 23 12.09 11.19 8.08
C PHE A 23 10.88 11.77 7.34
N ALA A 24 9.75 11.92 8.04
CA ALA A 24 8.50 12.41 7.46
C ALA A 24 8.57 13.91 7.12
N MET A 25 9.28 14.70 7.94
CA MET A 25 9.46 16.14 7.74
C MET A 25 10.89 16.47 7.31
N ALA A 26 11.02 17.35 6.32
CA ALA A 26 12.29 17.96 5.95
C ALA A 26 12.79 18.92 7.05
N GLN A 27 14.09 19.24 7.05
CA GLN A 27 14.67 20.20 7.99
C GLN A 27 13.97 21.57 7.88
N GLY A 28 13.58 22.14 9.03
CA GLY A 28 12.86 23.42 9.10
C GLY A 28 11.34 23.30 8.97
N TYR A 29 10.81 22.10 8.70
CA TYR A 29 9.38 21.82 8.65
C TYR A 29 8.94 20.98 9.85
N ALA A 30 7.67 21.11 10.22
CA ALA A 30 7.07 20.38 11.33
C ALA A 30 5.64 20.00 11.00
N TYR A 31 5.20 18.89 11.58
CA TYR A 31 3.81 18.51 11.59
C TYR A 31 2.99 19.49 12.44
N ARG A 32 1.88 19.98 11.88
CA ARG A 32 0.97 20.96 12.49
C ARG A 32 -0.47 20.43 12.59
N GLY A 33 -0.65 19.11 12.51
CA GLY A 33 -1.97 18.47 12.52
C GLY A 33 -2.63 18.38 11.13
N GLN A 34 -1.84 18.37 10.06
CA GLN A 34 -2.37 18.13 8.70
C GLN A 34 -2.87 16.68 8.57
N PRO A 35 -3.89 16.39 7.76
CA PRO A 35 -4.30 15.01 7.50
C PRO A 35 -3.17 14.17 6.89
N ILE A 36 -3.04 12.91 7.31
CA ILE A 36 -2.03 11.98 6.80
C ILE A 36 -2.71 10.94 5.90
N ILE A 37 -2.23 10.83 4.67
CA ILE A 37 -2.68 9.81 3.71
C ILE A 37 -1.54 8.89 3.32
N VAL A 38 -1.86 7.63 3.02
CA VAL A 38 -0.94 6.73 2.29
C VAL A 38 -1.25 6.88 0.81
N SER A 39 -0.60 7.84 0.15
CA SER A 39 -0.85 8.16 -1.26
C SER A 39 -0.40 7.07 -2.24
N GLU A 40 0.38 6.11 -1.77
CA GLU A 40 0.84 4.98 -2.58
C GLU A 40 1.05 3.76 -1.67
N PHE A 41 0.38 2.67 -2.03
CA PHE A 41 0.65 1.33 -1.53
C PHE A 41 0.13 0.31 -2.55
N GLY A 42 0.48 -0.96 -2.35
CA GLY A 42 0.09 -2.05 -3.23
C GLY A 42 1.32 -2.77 -3.73
N GLY A 43 1.50 -2.78 -5.04
CA GLY A 43 2.70 -3.35 -5.63
C GLY A 43 2.71 -4.88 -5.66
N ILE A 44 1.56 -5.53 -5.71
CA ILE A 44 1.46 -7.00 -5.67
C ILE A 44 1.52 -7.52 -7.10
N ALA A 45 2.50 -8.36 -7.43
CA ALA A 45 2.63 -9.00 -8.75
C ALA A 45 2.58 -10.53 -8.60
N PHE A 46 2.05 -11.21 -9.63
CA PHE A 46 2.05 -12.67 -9.69
C PHE A 46 3.42 -13.21 -10.12
N GLN A 47 3.73 -14.44 -9.72
CA GLN A 47 4.96 -15.14 -10.15
C GLN A 47 4.91 -15.59 -11.61
N THR A 48 3.70 -15.75 -12.15
CA THR A 48 3.45 -16.21 -13.53
C THR A 48 3.65 -15.10 -14.57
N GLU A 49 3.73 -13.85 -14.14
CA GLU A 49 3.83 -12.69 -15.02
C GLU A 49 5.29 -12.26 -15.20
N PRO A 50 5.75 -12.01 -16.45
CA PRO A 50 7.08 -11.49 -16.70
C PRO A 50 7.16 -10.02 -16.26
N GLY A 51 8.03 -9.70 -15.31
CA GLY A 51 8.21 -8.34 -14.80
C GLY A 51 8.38 -8.32 -13.28
N TRP A 52 8.05 -7.20 -12.65
CA TRP A 52 8.25 -7.02 -11.21
C TRP A 52 7.06 -6.38 -10.51
N GLY A 53 7.00 -6.63 -9.21
CA GLY A 53 6.20 -5.91 -8.23
C GLY A 53 7.00 -5.73 -6.96
N TYR A 54 6.45 -4.99 -6.00
CA TYR A 54 7.12 -4.73 -4.74
C TYR A 54 7.09 -5.97 -3.83
N GLY A 55 8.22 -6.29 -3.21
CA GLY A 55 8.35 -7.44 -2.32
C GLY A 55 8.32 -8.79 -3.05
N LYS A 56 7.87 -9.85 -2.37
CA LYS A 56 7.79 -11.19 -2.96
C LYS A 56 6.54 -11.33 -3.84
N GLN A 57 6.72 -11.74 -5.09
CA GLN A 57 5.61 -12.09 -5.97
C GLN A 57 4.76 -13.22 -5.37
N VAL A 58 3.45 -13.16 -5.62
CA VAL A 58 2.48 -14.10 -5.08
C VAL A 58 2.23 -15.26 -6.04
N ALA A 59 1.96 -16.45 -5.49
CA ALA A 59 1.85 -17.68 -6.27
C ALA A 59 0.50 -17.83 -7.00
N GLY A 60 -0.53 -17.07 -6.61
CA GLY A 60 -1.88 -17.22 -7.13
C GLY A 60 -2.84 -16.20 -6.55
N GLU A 61 -4.11 -16.28 -6.98
CA GLU A 61 -5.16 -15.31 -6.69
C GLU A 61 -5.41 -15.18 -5.18
N GLU A 62 -5.49 -16.29 -4.46
CA GLU A 62 -5.76 -16.32 -3.03
C GLU A 62 -4.65 -15.62 -2.24
N ALA A 63 -3.40 -15.85 -2.64
CA ALA A 63 -2.25 -15.18 -2.04
C ALA A 63 -2.21 -13.68 -2.40
N PHE A 64 -2.71 -13.29 -3.58
CA PHE A 64 -2.91 -11.89 -3.93
C PHE A 64 -3.95 -11.25 -3.00
N ILE A 65 -5.12 -11.87 -2.88
CA ILE A 65 -6.24 -11.39 -2.05
C ILE A 65 -5.82 -11.27 -0.60
N GLU A 66 -5.16 -12.28 -0.04
CA GLU A 66 -4.65 -12.25 1.34
C GLU A 66 -3.68 -11.09 1.55
N ARG A 67 -2.73 -10.90 0.62
CA ARG A 67 -1.76 -9.82 0.72
C ARG A 67 -2.43 -8.45 0.58
N PHE A 68 -3.37 -8.30 -0.35
CA PHE A 68 -4.13 -7.07 -0.58
C PHE A 68 -4.99 -6.71 0.62
N ASP A 69 -5.71 -7.67 1.20
CA ASP A 69 -6.48 -7.47 2.43
C ASP A 69 -5.58 -7.04 3.57
N ARG A 70 -4.51 -7.81 3.84
CA ARG A 70 -3.63 -7.55 4.98
C ARG A 70 -3.01 -6.15 4.96
N ILE A 71 -2.54 -5.67 3.80
CA ILE A 71 -1.95 -4.33 3.70
C ILE A 71 -3.01 -3.23 3.79
N THR A 72 -4.17 -3.42 3.15
CA THR A 72 -5.27 -2.45 3.16
C THR A 72 -5.83 -2.29 4.57
N GLN A 73 -6.10 -3.41 5.26
CA GLN A 73 -6.58 -3.41 6.64
C GLN A 73 -5.54 -2.85 7.61
N ALA A 74 -4.24 -3.07 7.40
CA ALA A 74 -3.21 -2.46 8.23
C ALA A 74 -3.25 -0.92 8.14
N ILE A 75 -3.47 -0.37 6.94
CA ILE A 75 -3.64 1.07 6.74
C ILE A 75 -4.93 1.55 7.42
N LYS A 76 -6.07 0.91 7.14
CA LYS A 76 -7.38 1.25 7.73
C LYS A 76 -7.40 1.20 9.27
N ARG A 77 -6.64 0.29 9.87
CA ARG A 77 -6.53 0.14 11.33
C ARG A 77 -5.56 1.13 11.99
N THR A 78 -4.82 1.93 11.21
CA THR A 78 -3.90 2.93 11.75
C THR A 78 -4.66 4.24 11.99
N PRO A 79 -4.96 4.64 13.24
CA PRO A 79 -6.00 5.63 13.52
C PRO A 79 -5.75 7.03 12.97
N TYR A 80 -4.48 7.42 12.80
CA TYR A 80 -4.10 8.75 12.31
C TYR A 80 -4.02 8.83 10.77
N ILE A 81 -4.18 7.71 10.06
CA ILE A 81 -4.25 7.72 8.59
C ILE A 81 -5.70 7.95 8.19
N CYS A 82 -5.97 9.05 7.48
CA CYS A 82 -7.32 9.45 7.09
C CYS A 82 -7.71 9.03 5.66
N GLY A 83 -6.80 8.41 4.92
CA GLY A 83 -7.06 7.99 3.54
C GLY A 83 -5.90 7.24 2.91
N TYR A 84 -6.18 6.57 1.80
CA TYR A 84 -5.19 5.82 1.04
C TYR A 84 -5.50 5.82 -0.46
N CYS A 85 -4.47 5.58 -1.27
CA CYS A 85 -4.59 5.39 -2.71
C CYS A 85 -3.79 4.15 -3.11
N TYR A 86 -4.47 3.13 -3.64
CA TYR A 86 -3.79 1.97 -4.20
C TYR A 86 -3.17 2.37 -5.52
N THR A 87 -1.87 2.18 -5.64
CA THR A 87 -1.13 2.47 -6.86
C THR A 87 -0.44 1.18 -7.31
N GLN A 88 -0.76 0.64 -8.48
CA GLN A 88 -1.48 1.24 -9.61
C GLN A 88 -2.72 0.47 -10.05
N ILE A 89 -3.56 1.11 -10.87
CA ILE A 89 -4.79 0.50 -11.39
C ILE A 89 -4.50 -0.56 -12.46
N THR A 90 -3.59 -0.30 -13.39
CA THR A 90 -3.20 -1.19 -14.48
C THR A 90 -1.72 -1.47 -14.44
N ASP A 91 -1.30 -2.61 -14.99
CA ASP A 91 0.13 -2.83 -15.29
C ASP A 91 0.69 -1.76 -16.23
N VAL A 92 1.97 -1.44 -16.04
CA VAL A 92 2.70 -0.48 -16.86
C VAL A 92 4.04 -1.08 -17.25
N GLN A 93 4.18 -1.47 -18.51
CA GLN A 93 5.40 -2.07 -19.07
C GLN A 93 5.88 -3.26 -18.22
N GLN A 94 7.05 -3.19 -17.57
CA GLN A 94 7.58 -4.25 -16.72
C GLN A 94 7.01 -4.25 -15.29
N GLU A 95 6.24 -3.21 -14.91
CA GLU A 95 5.57 -3.12 -13.62
C GLU A 95 4.24 -3.88 -13.68
N MET A 96 4.27 -5.14 -13.22
CA MET A 96 3.15 -6.08 -13.31
C MET A 96 2.29 -6.07 -12.04
N ASN A 97 2.22 -4.92 -11.38
CA ASN A 97 1.65 -4.79 -10.05
C ASN A 97 0.32 -4.01 -10.00
N GLY A 98 -0.34 -3.89 -11.16
CA GLY A 98 -1.68 -3.32 -11.26
C GLY A 98 -2.76 -4.26 -10.72
N LEU A 99 -3.90 -3.69 -10.31
CA LEU A 99 -5.12 -4.49 -10.05
C LEU A 99 -5.69 -5.09 -11.34
N LEU A 100 -5.40 -4.45 -12.47
CA LEU A 100 -5.79 -4.85 -13.81
C LEU A 100 -4.53 -5.05 -14.67
N THR A 101 -4.65 -5.85 -15.73
CA THR A 101 -3.63 -5.94 -16.78
C THR A 101 -3.54 -4.62 -17.57
N ALA A 102 -2.55 -4.48 -18.45
CA ALA A 102 -2.41 -3.33 -19.34
C ALA A 102 -3.66 -3.09 -20.22
N ASP A 103 -4.37 -4.16 -20.59
CA ASP A 103 -5.62 -4.12 -21.36
C ASP A 103 -6.87 -3.91 -20.49
N ARG A 104 -6.70 -3.56 -19.21
CA ARG A 104 -7.77 -3.35 -18.22
C ARG A 104 -8.60 -4.61 -17.91
N VAL A 105 -7.99 -5.78 -18.00
CA VAL A 105 -8.60 -7.03 -17.54
C VAL A 105 -8.32 -7.17 -16.03
N PRO A 106 -9.33 -7.35 -15.16
CA PRO A 106 -9.09 -7.56 -13.74
C PRO A 106 -8.22 -8.80 -13.48
N LYS A 107 -7.20 -8.68 -12.62
CA LYS A 107 -6.34 -9.81 -12.26
C LYS A 107 -6.95 -10.73 -11.20
N ILE A 108 -7.88 -10.19 -10.43
CA ILE A 108 -8.70 -10.90 -9.46
C ILE A 108 -10.15 -10.41 -9.60
N PRO A 109 -11.15 -11.13 -9.08
CA PRO A 109 -12.54 -10.68 -9.14
C PRO A 109 -12.72 -9.32 -8.45
N LEU A 110 -13.40 -8.39 -9.12
CA LEU A 110 -13.61 -7.03 -8.62
C LEU A 110 -14.43 -7.00 -7.32
N GLU A 111 -15.27 -8.01 -7.12
CA GLU A 111 -16.06 -8.21 -5.91
C GLU A 111 -15.15 -8.37 -4.69
N ARG A 112 -14.04 -9.10 -4.82
CA ARG A 112 -13.05 -9.28 -3.74
C ARG A 112 -12.37 -7.96 -3.40
N ILE A 113 -12.04 -7.15 -4.40
CA ILE A 113 -11.47 -5.81 -4.20
C ILE A 113 -12.47 -4.91 -3.47
N ARG A 114 -13.74 -4.95 -3.88
CA ARG A 114 -14.81 -4.17 -3.27
C ARG A 114 -15.03 -4.56 -1.81
N GLU A 115 -15.11 -5.85 -1.51
CA GLU A 115 -15.29 -6.36 -0.15
C GLU A 115 -14.22 -5.85 0.80
N ILE A 116 -12.94 -5.91 0.40
CA ILE A 116 -11.81 -5.45 1.21
C ILE A 116 -11.84 -3.93 1.45
N ASN A 117 -12.31 -3.15 0.49
CA ASN A 117 -12.43 -1.70 0.67
C ASN A 117 -13.60 -1.34 1.60
N LEU A 118 -14.72 -2.06 1.50
CA LEU A 118 -15.94 -1.79 2.29
C LEU A 118 -15.87 -2.31 3.73
N GLY A 119 -15.15 -3.40 3.99
CA GLY A 119 -14.90 -3.91 5.35
C GLY A 119 -13.73 -3.19 5.97
#